data_AF-Q9FLZ7-F1
#
_entry.id   AF-Q9FLZ7-F1
#
_cell.length_a   1.000
_cell.length_b   1.000
_cell.length_c   1.000
_cell.angle_alpha   90.00
_cell.angle_beta   90.00
_cell.angle_gamma   90.00
#
_symmetry.space_group_name_H-M   'P 1'
#
loop_
_entity.id
_entity.type
_entity.pdbx_description
1 polymer ?
#
loop_
_entity_poly.entity_id
_entity_poly.type
_entity_poly.pdbx_seq_one_letter_code
_entity_poly.pdbx_strand_id
1 'polypeptide(L)'
;MWYRKLPNEVVWVANRDTPVSKPIGTLKILNNNLHLIDHTSNSVWSTQVTSQSLKSELTAELLDNGNLVLRYSNNNETSGFLWQSFGFPTDTLLHDMKVGWDKKSGLNRILQSWKNRNDPSTGDYTYSKT
;
A
#
# COMPACT_ATOMS: atom_id res chain seq x y z
N MET A 1 1.99 3.60 7.75
CA MET A 1 0.96 4.60 8.10
C MET A 1 0.54 4.35 9.54
N TRP A 2 0.23 5.40 10.29
CA TRP A 2 -0.19 5.34 11.69
C TRP A 2 -1.21 6.44 11.97
N TYR A 3 -1.93 6.34 13.09
CA TYR A 3 -2.82 7.42 13.52
C TYR A 3 -2.00 8.65 13.95
N ARG A 4 -2.25 9.82 13.36
CA ARG A 4 -1.50 11.05 13.68
C ARG A 4 -1.45 11.38 15.18
N LYS A 5 -2.52 11.10 15.93
CA LYS A 5 -2.59 11.32 17.38
C LYS A 5 -1.99 10.17 18.22
N LEU A 6 -1.74 9.01 17.63
CA LEU A 6 -1.22 7.80 18.28
C LEU A 6 -0.11 7.18 17.40
N PRO A 7 1.12 7.76 17.41
CA PRO A 7 2.17 7.41 16.45
C PRO A 7 2.71 5.98 16.56
N ASN A 8 2.44 5.31 17.68
CA ASN A 8 2.85 3.92 17.90
C ASN A 8 1.86 2.90 17.29
N GLU A 9 0.68 3.34 16.87
CA GLU A 9 -0.37 2.49 16.31
C GLU A 9 -0.24 2.46 14.77
N VAL A 10 0.59 1.55 14.28
CA VAL A 10 0.82 1.35 12.84
C VAL A 10 -0.34 0.54 12.25
N VAL A 11 -0.97 1.09 11.21
CA VAL A 11 -2.16 0.49 10.58
C VAL A 11 -1.90 -0.08 9.19
N TRP A 12 -0.74 0.22 8.61
CA TRP A 12 -0.36 -0.26 7.28
C TRP A 12 1.14 -0.12 7.03
N VAL A 13 1.74 -1.10 6.37
CA VAL A 13 3.18 -1.16 6.03
C VAL A 13 3.33 -1.63 4.58
N ALA A 14 3.96 -0.81 3.74
CA ALA A 14 4.14 -1.11 2.31
C ALA A 14 5.06 -2.30 2.07
N ASN A 15 6.26 -2.24 2.63
CA ASN A 15 7.39 -3.13 2.37
C ASN A 15 7.62 -4.08 3.56
N ARG A 16 6.54 -4.64 4.11
CA ARG A 16 6.57 -5.37 5.40
C ARG A 16 7.51 -6.57 5.41
N ASP A 17 7.68 -7.22 4.25
CA ASP A 17 8.55 -8.39 4.07
C ASP A 17 9.88 -8.06 3.37
N THR A 18 10.07 -6.81 2.94
CA THR A 18 11.27 -6.31 2.25
C THR A 18 11.78 -5.01 2.90
N PRO A 19 12.33 -5.10 4.13
CA PRO A 19 12.76 -3.93 4.89
C PRO A 19 13.93 -3.19 4.23
N VAL A 20 13.98 -1.87 4.39
CA VAL A 20 15.15 -1.08 4.00
C VAL A 20 16.25 -1.29 5.03
N SER A 21 17.43 -1.77 4.61
CA SER A 21 18.53 -2.16 5.50
C SER A 21 19.35 -0.98 6.07
N LYS A 22 19.14 0.22 5.55
CA LYS A 22 19.80 1.46 5.97
C LYS A 22 18.74 2.55 6.19
N PRO A 23 19.00 3.56 7.02
CA PRO A 23 18.10 4.70 7.25
C PRO A 23 18.09 5.68 6.05
N ILE A 24 18.15 5.14 4.84
CA ILE A 24 18.17 5.88 3.57
C ILE A 24 17.17 5.17 2.67
N GLY A 25 16.05 5.84 2.42
CA GLY A 25 15.00 5.37 1.54
C GLY A 25 14.28 6.53 0.89
N THR A 26 13.90 6.39 -0.37
CA THR A 26 13.15 7.40 -1.13
C THR A 26 11.85 6.79 -1.64
N LEU A 27 10.72 7.39 -1.28
CA LEU A 27 9.42 7.10 -1.89
C LEU A 27 9.20 8.07 -3.06
N LYS A 28 9.06 7.56 -4.28
CA LYS A 28 8.82 8.41 -5.47
C LYS A 28 8.03 7.70 -6.55
N ILE A 29 7.44 8.47 -7.44
CA ILE A 29 6.82 7.95 -8.66
C ILE A 29 7.91 7.75 -9.71
N LEU A 30 7.99 6.54 -10.25
CA LEU A 30 8.94 6.14 -11.30
C LEU A 30 8.26 5.11 -12.20
N ASN A 31 8.42 5.22 -13.53
CA ASN A 31 7.86 4.26 -14.50
C ASN A 31 6.40 3.90 -14.21
N ASN A 32 5.59 4.94 -13.97
CA ASN A 32 4.16 4.84 -13.70
C ASN A 32 3.74 4.09 -12.44
N ASN A 33 4.67 3.90 -11.50
CA ASN A 33 4.44 3.22 -10.26
C ASN A 33 4.95 4.07 -9.09
N LEU A 34 4.39 3.84 -7.91
CA LEU A 34 4.99 4.33 -6.68
C LEU A 34 6.06 3.32 -6.25
N HIS A 35 7.28 3.79 -6.06
CA HIS A 35 8.44 2.98 -5.69
C HIS A 35 9.01 3.43 -4.34
N LEU A 36 9.34 2.46 -3.49
CA LEU A 36 10.26 2.65 -2.37
C LEU A 36 11.64 2.16 -2.79
N ILE A 37 12.59 3.09 -2.84
CA ILE A 37 13.97 2.84 -3.29
C ILE A 37 14.93 2.94 -2.11
N ASP A 38 15.84 1.97 -1.98
CA ASP A 38 16.86 1.95 -0.94
C ASP A 38 18.13 2.74 -1.26
N HIS A 39 19.09 2.71 -0.33
CA HIS A 39 20.40 3.37 -0.45
C HIS A 39 21.26 2.95 -1.65
N THR A 40 21.00 1.78 -2.25
CA THR A 40 21.70 1.26 -3.43
C THR A 40 20.93 1.51 -4.73
N SER A 41 19.88 2.33 -4.67
CA SER A 41 18.96 2.57 -5.79
C SER A 41 18.14 1.35 -6.22
N ASN A 42 18.03 0.33 -5.37
CA ASN A 42 17.18 -0.83 -5.62
C ASN A 42 15.74 -0.56 -5.17
N SER A 43 14.77 -1.00 -5.98
CA SER A 43 13.35 -0.93 -5.63
C SER A 43 13.01 -2.06 -4.67
N VAL A 44 12.82 -1.76 -3.38
CA VAL A 44 12.43 -2.76 -2.37
C VAL A 44 10.93 -3.04 -2.36
N TRP A 45 10.13 -2.12 -2.90
CA TRP A 45 8.68 -2.26 -3.02
C TRP A 45 8.14 -1.35 -4.13
N SER A 46 7.08 -1.78 -4.81
CA SER A 46 6.33 -0.95 -5.75
C SER A 46 4.87 -1.39 -5.92
N THR A 47 4.04 -0.53 -6.50
CA THR A 47 2.59 -0.77 -6.70
C THR A 47 2.25 -1.78 -7.80
N GLN A 48 3.21 -2.19 -8.63
CA GLN A 48 3.06 -3.18 -9.71
C GLN A 48 1.87 -2.94 -10.67
N VAL A 49 1.52 -1.68 -10.96
CA VAL A 49 0.49 -1.32 -11.93
C VAL A 49 0.94 -1.69 -13.35
N THR A 50 0.18 -2.56 -14.00
CA THR A 50 0.36 -2.96 -15.40
C THR A 50 -0.50 -2.09 -16.31
N SER A 51 -0.06 -0.86 -16.61
CA SER A 51 -0.78 -0.02 -17.58
C SER A 51 0.19 0.51 -18.63
N GLN A 52 -0.03 0.09 -19.89
CA GLN A 52 0.91 0.24 -21.01
C GLN A 52 0.93 1.65 -21.62
N SER A 53 0.03 2.55 -21.23
CA SER A 53 -0.14 3.85 -21.88
C SER A 53 -0.53 4.95 -20.87
N LEU A 54 0.41 5.33 -20.02
CA LEU A 54 0.22 6.43 -19.09
C LEU A 54 0.94 7.66 -19.65
N LYS A 55 0.24 8.39 -20.53
CA LYS A 55 0.68 9.68 -21.07
C LYS A 55 0.43 10.85 -20.10
N SER A 56 -0.29 10.60 -19.01
CA SER A 56 -0.73 11.62 -18.07
C SER A 56 0.04 11.51 -16.77
N GLU A 57 0.32 12.66 -16.17
CA GLU A 57 1.01 12.78 -14.89
C GLU A 57 0.24 12.00 -13.80
N LEU A 58 0.99 11.40 -12.88
CA LEU A 58 0.44 10.65 -11.76
C LEU A 58 0.65 11.40 -10.45
N THR A 59 -0.32 11.26 -9.56
CA THR A 59 -0.29 11.75 -8.18
C THR A 59 -0.43 10.56 -7.24
N ALA A 60 0.42 10.53 -6.21
CA ALA A 60 0.22 9.70 -5.03
C ALA A 60 -0.44 10.55 -3.95
N GLU A 61 -1.59 10.12 -3.43
CA GLU A 61 -2.40 10.89 -2.50
C GLU A 61 -2.82 10.03 -1.31
N LEU A 62 -2.71 10.58 -0.10
CA LEU A 62 -3.25 9.96 1.10
C LEU A 62 -4.62 10.59 1.40
N LEU A 63 -5.69 9.82 1.22
CA LEU A 63 -7.06 10.27 1.47
C LEU A 63 -7.38 10.33 2.97
N ASP A 64 -8.44 11.06 3.34
CA ASP A 64 -8.85 11.29 4.73
C ASP A 64 -9.20 10.00 5.49
N ASN A 65 -9.66 8.95 4.79
CA ASN A 65 -9.93 7.65 5.39
C ASN A 65 -8.66 6.78 5.56
N GLY A 66 -7.48 7.30 5.21
CA GLY A 66 -6.20 6.61 5.30
C GLY A 66 -5.86 5.76 4.08
N ASN A 67 -6.65 5.82 3.00
CA ASN A 67 -6.31 5.11 1.76
C ASN A 67 -5.24 5.89 0.98
N LEU A 68 -4.03 5.36 0.92
CA LEU A 68 -3.00 5.82 -0.02
C LEU A 68 -3.34 5.31 -1.42
N VAL A 69 -3.49 6.22 -2.38
CA VAL A 69 -3.88 5.93 -3.76
C VAL A 69 -2.85 6.44 -4.76
N LEU A 70 -2.71 5.73 -5.89
CA LEU A 70 -2.01 6.21 -7.08
C LEU A 70 -3.06 6.48 -8.16
N ARG A 71 -3.09 7.68 -8.71
CA ARG A 71 -4.09 8.11 -9.70
C ARG A 71 -3.49 9.07 -10.71
N TYR A 72 -4.21 9.32 -11.80
CA TYR A 72 -3.86 10.43 -12.70
C TYR A 72 -4.10 11.78 -12.04
N SER A 73 -3.18 12.72 -12.19
CA SER A 73 -3.27 14.06 -11.60
C SER A 73 -4.49 14.84 -12.10
N ASN A 74 -4.94 14.57 -13.33
CA ASN A 74 -6.11 15.20 -13.94
C ASN A 74 -7.44 14.49 -13.61
N ASN A 75 -7.43 13.42 -12.82
CA ASN A 75 -8.62 12.69 -12.43
C ASN A 75 -8.74 12.61 -10.91
N ASN A 76 -9.76 13.27 -10.36
CA ASN A 76 -10.07 13.24 -8.93
C ASN A 76 -11.20 12.24 -8.59
N GLU A 77 -11.74 11.51 -9.56
CA GLU A 77 -12.76 10.50 -9.31
C GLU A 77 -12.16 9.23 -8.71
N THR A 78 -12.90 8.62 -7.79
CA THR A 78 -12.53 7.33 -7.17
C THR A 78 -12.49 6.16 -8.16
N SER A 79 -13.16 6.31 -9.31
CA SER A 79 -13.16 5.34 -10.41
C SER A 79 -11.81 5.25 -11.13
N GLY A 80 -10.97 6.30 -11.02
CA GLY A 80 -9.70 6.44 -11.72
C GLY A 80 -8.46 5.97 -10.95
N PHE A 81 -8.62 5.32 -9.80
CA PHE A 81 -7.50 4.83 -9.01
C PHE A 81 -6.80 3.67 -9.73
N LEU A 82 -5.50 3.84 -9.98
CA LEU A 82 -4.62 2.82 -10.58
C LEU A 82 -4.16 1.80 -9.54
N TRP A 83 -3.97 2.25 -8.31
CA TRP A 83 -3.61 1.41 -7.16
C TRP A 83 -4.15 2.02 -5.87
N GLN A 84 -4.45 1.17 -4.89
CA GLN A 84 -4.97 1.58 -3.58
C GLN A 84 -4.40 0.69 -2.48
N SER A 85 -3.92 1.29 -1.39
CA SER A 85 -3.48 0.58 -0.18
C SER A 85 -4.58 -0.29 0.43
N PHE A 86 -5.84 0.14 0.32
CA PHE A 86 -7.01 -0.63 0.78
C PHE A 86 -7.22 -1.94 0.00
N GLY A 87 -6.56 -2.12 -1.15
CA GLY A 87 -6.48 -3.40 -1.84
C GLY A 87 -5.48 -4.39 -1.22
N PHE A 88 -4.50 -3.88 -0.46
CA PHE A 88 -3.38 -4.66 0.07
C PHE A 88 -3.21 -4.36 1.57
N PRO A 89 -4.16 -4.81 2.42
CA PRO A 89 -4.10 -4.56 3.85
C PRO A 89 -2.93 -5.33 4.52
N THR A 90 -2.52 -4.89 5.70
CA THR A 90 -1.57 -5.62 6.56
C THR A 90 -2.34 -6.47 7.57
N ASP A 91 -2.34 -6.09 8.84
CA ASP A 91 -2.98 -6.74 9.98
C ASP A 91 -4.19 -5.97 10.51
N THR A 92 -4.44 -4.77 9.99
CA THR A 92 -5.49 -3.85 10.46
C THR A 92 -6.57 -3.64 9.40
N LEU A 93 -7.83 -3.62 9.84
CA LEU A 93 -8.97 -3.20 9.04
C LEU A 93 -9.38 -1.77 9.42
N LEU A 94 -9.13 -0.80 8.53
CA LEU A 94 -9.59 0.57 8.71
C LEU A 94 -11.07 0.74 8.34
N HIS A 95 -11.65 1.87 8.72
CA HIS A 95 -12.96 2.29 8.20
C HIS A 95 -12.90 2.37 6.67
N ASP A 96 -14.01 2.06 6.00
CA ASP A 96 -14.16 1.94 4.53
C ASP A 96 -13.33 0.85 3.82
N MET A 97 -12.37 0.20 4.48
CA MET A 97 -11.68 -0.96 3.92
C MET A 97 -12.63 -2.15 3.81
N LYS A 98 -12.37 -3.02 2.83
CA LYS A 98 -13.11 -4.26 2.60
C LYS A 98 -12.19 -5.46 2.85
N VAL A 99 -12.71 -6.50 3.51
CA VAL A 99 -12.07 -7.82 3.62
C VAL A 99 -12.82 -8.81 2.76
N GLY A 100 -12.10 -9.71 2.12
CA GLY A 100 -12.63 -10.76 1.24
C GLY A 100 -12.45 -10.48 -0.25
N TRP A 101 -13.16 -11.27 -1.03
CA TRP A 101 -12.97 -11.34 -2.48
C TRP A 101 -13.63 -10.17 -3.23
N ASP A 102 -12.84 -9.48 -4.05
CA ASP A 102 -13.33 -8.55 -5.06
C ASP A 102 -13.53 -9.29 -6.40
N LYS A 103 -14.78 -9.58 -6.75
CA LYS A 103 -15.09 -10.28 -8.01
C LYS A 103 -14.66 -9.50 -9.26
N LYS A 104 -14.59 -8.16 -9.20
CA LYS A 104 -14.29 -7.33 -10.37
C LYS A 104 -12.79 -7.30 -10.65
N SER A 105 -11.96 -7.17 -9.61
CA SER A 105 -10.50 -7.12 -9.76
C SER A 105 -9.81 -8.47 -9.59
N GLY A 106 -10.50 -9.50 -9.07
CA GLY A 106 -9.90 -10.78 -8.71
C GLY A 106 -9.01 -10.73 -7.47
N LEU A 107 -9.06 -9.64 -6.71
CA LEU A 107 -8.21 -9.42 -5.54
C LEU A 107 -8.86 -10.01 -4.29
N ASN A 108 -8.13 -10.86 -3.58
CA ASN A 108 -8.52 -11.30 -2.24
C ASN A 108 -7.89 -10.41 -1.17
N ARG A 109 -8.69 -9.61 -0.48
CA ARG A 109 -8.21 -8.75 0.60
C ARG A 109 -8.20 -9.54 1.91
N ILE A 110 -7.02 -9.91 2.37
CA ILE A 110 -6.81 -10.72 3.59
C ILE A 110 -5.99 -9.94 4.61
N LEU A 111 -6.32 -10.08 5.89
CA LEU A 111 -5.47 -9.57 6.95
C LEU A 111 -4.43 -10.64 7.31
N GLN A 112 -3.21 -10.23 7.55
CA GLN A 112 -2.11 -11.09 7.99
C GLN A 112 -1.39 -10.42 9.16
N SER A 113 -1.33 -11.11 10.30
CA SER A 113 -0.72 -10.58 11.53
C SER A 113 0.73 -10.17 11.29
N TRP A 114 1.25 -9.28 12.13
CA TRP A 114 2.70 -9.11 12.26
C TRP A 114 3.32 -10.38 12.86
N LYS A 115 4.59 -10.61 12.58
CA LYS A 115 5.33 -11.73 13.14
C LYS A 115 5.48 -11.62 14.65
N ASN A 116 5.72 -10.41 15.16
CA ASN A 116 5.66 -10.06 16.56
C ASN A 116 5.54 -8.54 16.74
N ARG A 117 5.49 -8.06 18.00
CA ARG A 117 5.34 -6.64 18.34
C ARG A 117 6.38 -5.71 17.69
N ASN A 118 7.57 -6.20 17.40
CA ASN A 118 8.69 -5.41 16.88
C ASN A 118 9.04 -5.75 15.42
N ASP A 119 8.34 -6.70 14.81
CA ASP A 119 8.63 -7.20 13.47
C ASP A 119 7.35 -7.20 12.61
N PRO A 120 7.19 -6.23 11.71
CA PRO A 120 6.00 -6.09 10.88
C PRO A 120 5.90 -7.10 9.74
N SER A 121 6.91 -7.96 9.53
CA SER A 121 6.83 -9.02 8.53
C SER A 121 5.63 -9.93 8.76
N THR A 122 5.25 -10.66 7.71
CA THR A 122 4.10 -11.55 7.73
C THR A 122 4.27 -12.62 8.82
N GLY A 123 3.32 -12.66 9.76
CA GLY A 123 3.24 -13.65 10.83
C GLY A 123 2.36 -14.85 10.47
N ASP A 124 2.10 -15.68 11.48
CA ASP A 124 1.46 -16.99 11.29
C ASP A 124 -0.08 -16.96 11.25
N TYR A 125 -0.70 -15.81 11.57
CA TYR A 125 -2.15 -15.69 11.63
C TYR A 125 -2.69 -14.89 10.45
N THR A 126 -3.78 -15.40 9.87
CA THR A 126 -4.51 -14.71 8.79
C THR A 126 -5.98 -14.64 9.12
N TYR A 127 -6.64 -13.59 8.63
CA TYR A 127 -8.09 -13.43 8.71
C TYR A 127 -8.62 -13.04 7.33
N SER A 128 -9.54 -13.84 6.81
CA SER A 128 -10.20 -13.60 5.53
C SER A 128 -11.68 -13.92 5.65
N LYS A 129 -12.49 -13.24 4.84
CA LYS A 129 -13.91 -13.56 4.74
C LYS A 129 -14.07 -14.74 3.80
N THR A 130 -14.65 -15.82 4.31
CA THR A 130 -14.98 -17.05 3.57
C THR A 130 -16.09 -16.79 2.55
#